data_AF-A0A352NI86-F1
#
_entry.id   AF-A0A352NI86-F1
#
_cell.length_a   1.000
_cell.length_b   1.000
_cell.length_c   1.000
_cell.angle_alpha   90.00
_cell.angle_beta   90.00
_cell.angle_gamma   90.00
#
_symmetry.space_group_name_H-M   'P 1'
#
loop_
_entity.id
_entity.type
_entity.pdbx_description
1 polymer ?
#
loop_
_entity_poly.entity_id
_entity_poly.type
_entity_poly.pdbx_seq_one_letter_code
_entity_poly.pdbx_strand_id
1 'polypeptide(L)'
;PPAVPSGFRLLGSVYEFSVDGEKSYSFAKSVTITLHFDPGAVGEGETPSIYYYDEELKQWVNLGGEISGNTITIQVDHFTKYAVMAAGEPEVATGLIKPGEGGAVSLGSEAA
;
A
#
# COMPACT_ATOMS: atom_id res chain seq x y z
N PRO A 1 7.62 -10.27 -2.99
CA PRO A 1 7.14 -8.97 -2.45
C PRO A 1 5.63 -9.07 -2.19
N PRO A 2 5.07 -8.40 -1.17
CA PRO A 2 3.64 -8.36 -0.94
C PRO A 2 2.88 -7.81 -2.16
N ALA A 3 1.61 -8.18 -2.32
CA ALA A 3 0.78 -7.67 -3.40
C ALA A 3 0.53 -6.15 -3.23
N VAL A 4 0.48 -5.44 -4.35
CA VAL A 4 0.09 -4.02 -4.36
C VAL A 4 -1.45 -3.95 -4.32
N PRO A 5 -2.07 -3.16 -3.42
CA PRO A 5 -3.52 -3.04 -3.35
C PRO A 5 -4.12 -2.46 -4.63
N SER A 6 -5.39 -2.79 -4.92
CA SER A 6 -6.12 -2.21 -6.05
C SER A 6 -6.17 -0.67 -5.95
N GLY A 7 -5.96 0.02 -7.07
CA GLY A 7 -5.87 1.48 -7.12
C GLY A 7 -4.50 2.05 -6.75
N PHE A 8 -3.50 1.20 -6.47
CA PHE A 8 -2.13 1.63 -6.21
C PHE A 8 -1.18 1.10 -7.27
N ARG A 9 -0.09 1.86 -7.49
CA ARG A 9 1.00 1.45 -8.36
C ARG A 9 2.34 1.60 -7.67
N LEU A 10 3.19 0.59 -7.84
CA LEU A 10 4.56 0.60 -7.36
C LEU A 10 5.41 1.49 -8.28
N LEU A 11 6.16 2.41 -7.67
CA LEU A 11 7.00 3.37 -8.41
C LEU A 11 8.50 3.04 -8.35
N GLY A 12 8.86 1.94 -7.68
CA GLY A 12 10.24 1.53 -7.46
C GLY A 12 10.37 0.07 -7.02
N SER A 13 11.49 -0.29 -6.39
CA SER A 13 11.67 -1.63 -5.82
C SER A 13 11.13 -1.71 -4.39
N VAL A 14 10.75 -2.92 -3.96
CA VAL A 14 10.44 -3.23 -2.55
C VAL A 14 11.73 -3.63 -1.86
N TYR A 15 12.03 -3.02 -0.72
CA TYR A 15 13.21 -3.32 0.08
C TYR A 15 12.80 -4.01 1.39
N GLU A 16 13.52 -5.07 1.76
CA GLU A 16 13.41 -5.76 3.06
C GLU A 16 14.77 -5.65 3.76
N PHE A 17 14.78 -5.20 5.01
CA PHE A 17 15.98 -5.13 5.85
C PHE A 17 15.90 -6.20 6.93
N SER A 18 17.04 -6.81 7.26
CA SER A 18 17.14 -7.75 8.38
C SER A 18 18.36 -7.44 9.24
N VAL A 19 18.23 -7.68 10.54
CA VAL A 19 19.33 -7.56 11.52
C VAL A 19 19.51 -8.93 12.15
N ASP A 20 20.69 -9.53 12.00
CA ASP A 20 21.02 -10.88 12.48
C ASP A 20 20.03 -11.98 12.04
N GLY A 21 19.40 -11.81 10.87
CA GLY A 21 18.42 -12.76 10.32
C GLY A 21 16.97 -12.50 10.74
N GLU A 22 16.73 -11.56 11.65
CA GLU A 22 15.39 -11.13 12.05
C GLU A 22 14.85 -10.08 11.08
N LYS A 23 13.56 -10.24 10.70
CA LYS A 23 12.87 -9.37 9.73
C LYS A 23 12.20 -8.15 10.38
N SER A 24 12.22 -8.08 11.70
CA SER A 24 11.79 -6.95 12.49
C SER A 24 12.90 -6.57 13.46
N TYR A 25 13.17 -5.27 13.56
CA TYR A 25 14.16 -4.73 14.48
C TYR A 25 13.75 -3.31 14.85
N SER A 26 13.90 -2.94 16.12
CA SER A 26 13.64 -1.58 16.62
C SER A 26 14.95 -0.88 16.96
N PHE A 27 15.15 0.31 16.41
CA PHE A 27 16.34 1.11 16.63
C PHE A 27 16.22 1.92 17.93
N ALA A 28 17.31 1.98 18.69
CA ALA A 28 17.42 2.88 19.84
C ALA A 28 17.41 4.37 19.44
N LYS A 29 17.70 4.68 18.17
CA LYS A 29 17.65 6.02 17.57
C LYS A 29 17.03 5.92 16.19
N SER A 30 16.26 6.93 15.79
CA SER A 30 15.67 6.93 14.45
C SER A 30 16.74 6.82 13.36
N VAL A 31 16.40 6.05 12.33
CA VAL A 31 17.21 5.90 11.12
C VAL A 31 16.52 6.61 9.97
N THR A 32 17.32 7.15 9.06
CA THR A 32 16.83 7.79 7.84
C THR A 32 16.80 6.78 6.70
N ILE A 33 15.64 6.62 6.09
CA ILE A 33 15.47 5.84 4.86
C ILE A 33 15.25 6.82 3.71
N THR A 34 16.06 6.69 2.66
CA THR A 34 15.89 7.41 1.39
C THR A 34 15.72 6.39 0.27
N LEU A 35 14.58 6.44 -0.42
CA LEU A 35 14.26 5.53 -1.53
C LEU A 35 14.12 6.31 -2.84
N HIS A 36 14.71 5.76 -3.91
CA HIS A 36 14.49 6.25 -5.26
C HIS A 36 13.15 5.74 -5.82
N PHE A 37 12.52 6.57 -6.66
CA PHE A 37 11.36 6.21 -7.46
C PHE A 37 11.51 6.73 -8.89
N ASP A 38 10.75 6.16 -9.83
CA ASP A 38 10.66 6.66 -11.20
C ASP A 38 9.65 7.84 -11.27
N PRO A 39 10.09 9.08 -11.51
CA PRO A 39 9.17 10.22 -11.61
C PRO A 39 8.27 10.14 -12.84
N GLY A 40 8.72 9.50 -13.92
CA GLY A 40 7.91 9.30 -15.13
C GLY A 40 6.76 8.32 -14.90
N ALA A 41 6.83 7.55 -13.82
CA ALA A 41 5.76 6.71 -13.36
C ALA A 41 4.78 7.43 -12.42
N VAL A 42 4.94 8.71 -12.06
CA VAL A 42 3.95 9.42 -11.22
C VAL A 42 2.90 10.06 -12.14
N GLY A 43 1.61 9.75 -11.93
CA GLY A 43 0.50 10.34 -12.69
C GLY A 43 0.25 11.82 -12.34
N GLU A 44 -0.45 12.53 -13.22
CA GLU A 44 -0.84 13.92 -12.94
C GLU A 44 -1.74 13.99 -11.70
N GLY A 45 -1.38 14.84 -10.73
CA GLY A 45 -2.11 14.99 -9.47
C GLY A 45 -1.82 13.90 -8.42
N GLU A 46 -1.07 12.85 -8.77
CA GLU A 46 -0.62 11.85 -7.81
C GLU A 46 0.56 12.39 -6.98
N THR A 47 0.65 11.98 -5.71
CA THR A 47 1.80 12.28 -4.86
C THR A 47 2.46 10.98 -4.42
N PRO A 48 3.72 10.72 -4.79
CA PRO A 48 4.41 9.51 -4.36
C PRO A 48 4.65 9.56 -2.84
N SER A 49 4.59 8.40 -2.18
CA SER A 49 4.79 8.29 -0.73
C SER A 49 5.45 6.97 -0.38
N ILE A 50 6.23 6.95 0.70
CA ILE A 50 6.72 5.69 1.29
C ILE A 50 5.58 5.06 2.09
N TYR A 51 5.44 3.76 1.95
CA TYR A 51 4.57 2.92 2.76
C TYR A 51 5.40 1.83 3.43
N TYR A 52 4.95 1.39 4.59
CA TYR A 52 5.42 0.15 5.20
C TYR A 52 4.36 -0.94 5.10
N TYR A 53 4.78 -2.20 5.06
CA TYR A 53 3.85 -3.33 5.11
C TYR A 53 3.68 -3.81 6.54
N ASP A 54 2.45 -3.73 7.04
CA ASP A 54 2.03 -4.31 8.31
C ASP A 54 1.79 -5.81 8.10
N GLU A 55 2.66 -6.66 8.65
CA GLU A 55 2.57 -8.12 8.48
C GLU A 55 1.43 -8.75 9.26
N GLU A 56 0.97 -8.13 10.35
CA GLU A 56 -0.15 -8.62 11.16
C GLU A 56 -1.47 -8.37 10.43
N LEU A 57 -1.66 -7.15 9.94
CA LEU A 57 -2.85 -6.71 9.24
C LEU A 57 -2.82 -7.01 7.73
N LYS A 58 -1.67 -7.44 7.22
CA LYS A 58 -1.42 -7.75 5.80
C LYS A 58 -1.78 -6.60 4.87
N GLN A 59 -1.40 -5.38 5.23
CA GLN A 59 -1.75 -4.17 4.50
C GLN A 59 -0.60 -3.17 4.43
N TRP A 60 -0.65 -2.28 3.44
CA TRP A 60 0.29 -1.17 3.32
C TRP A 60 -0.23 0.05 4.07
N VAL A 61 0.64 0.66 4.89
CA VAL A 61 0.33 1.85 5.67
C VAL A 61 1.17 3.02 5.17
N ASN A 62 0.53 4.14 4.84
CA ASN A 62 1.18 5.34 4.31
C ASN A 62 2.00 6.03 5.41
N LEU A 63 3.27 6.34 5.11
CA LEU A 63 4.16 7.14 5.96
C LEU A 63 4.44 8.53 5.39
N GLY A 64 4.04 8.78 4.14
CA GLY A 64 4.38 9.99 3.40
C GLY A 64 5.88 10.06 3.08
N GLY A 65 6.46 11.23 3.29
CA GLY A 65 7.89 11.48 3.18
C GLY A 65 8.22 12.79 2.45
N GLU A 66 9.47 13.21 2.58
CA GLU A 66 9.98 14.43 1.95
C GLU A 66 10.54 14.09 0.56
N ILE A 67 9.98 14.70 -0.49
CA ILE A 67 10.39 14.49 -1.88
C ILE A 67 11.54 15.45 -2.23
N SER A 68 12.63 14.91 -2.77
CA SER A 68 13.72 15.68 -3.37
C SER A 68 14.19 15.03 -4.66
N GLY A 69 13.91 15.68 -5.80
CA GLY A 69 14.16 15.12 -7.12
C GLY A 69 13.39 13.81 -7.35
N ASN A 70 14.12 12.71 -7.50
CA ASN A 70 13.57 11.36 -7.69
C ASN A 70 13.70 10.47 -6.44
N THR A 71 13.81 11.09 -5.26
CA THR A 71 13.93 10.40 -3.97
C THR A 71 12.85 10.84 -2.98
N ILE A 72 12.47 9.93 -2.08
CA ILE A 72 11.65 10.22 -0.90
C ILE A 72 12.43 9.81 0.35
N THR A 73 12.40 10.68 1.37
CA THR A 73 13.08 10.45 2.66
C THR A 73 12.08 10.43 3.83
N ILE A 74 12.27 9.48 4.76
CA ILE A 74 11.56 9.38 6.03
C ILE A 74 12.50 9.06 7.19
N GLN A 75 12.05 9.31 8.42
CA GLN A 75 12.67 8.79 9.64
C GLN A 75 11.80 7.67 10.21
N VAL A 76 12.42 6.53 10.54
CA VAL A 76 11.73 5.38 11.15
C VAL A 76 12.52 4.87 12.35
N ASP A 77 11.84 4.19 13.25
CA ASP A 77 12.40 3.58 14.45
C ASP A 77 12.38 2.05 14.41
N HIS A 78 11.89 1.46 13.32
CA HIS A 78 11.91 0.01 13.09
C HIS A 78 12.22 -0.29 11.63
N PHE A 79 12.58 -1.55 11.35
CA PHE A 79 12.62 -2.07 9.98
C PHE A 79 11.50 -3.08 9.72
N THR A 80 10.86 -2.89 8.59
CA THR A 80 9.95 -3.83 7.92
C THR A 80 10.17 -3.69 6.40
N LYS A 81 9.21 -4.12 5.58
CA LYS A 81 9.20 -3.90 4.13
C LYS A 81 8.73 -2.49 3.82
N TYR A 82 9.47 -1.79 2.97
CA TYR A 82 9.12 -0.46 2.49
C TYR A 82 8.98 -0.42 0.97
N ALA A 83 8.08 0.43 0.50
CA ALA A 83 7.87 0.68 -0.92
C ALA A 83 7.46 2.14 -1.17
N VAL A 84 7.88 2.70 -2.31
CA VAL A 84 7.31 3.95 -2.82
C VAL A 84 6.14 3.63 -3.73
N MET A 85 4.97 4.18 -3.41
CA MET A 85 3.73 3.99 -4.17
C MET A 85 3.06 5.33 -4.43
N ALA A 86 2.29 5.40 -5.52
CA ALA A 86 1.29 6.43 -5.74
C ALA A 86 -0.10 5.80 -5.60
N ALA A 87 -1.01 6.54 -4.96
CA ALA A 87 -2.43 6.26 -5.03
C ALA A 87 -2.93 6.76 -6.39
N GLY A 88 -3.36 5.84 -7.25
CA GLY A 88 -4.17 6.21 -8.41
C GLY A 88 -5.61 6.44 -7.97
N GLU A 89 -6.40 7.09 -8.83
CA GLU A 89 -7.84 6.89 -8.75
C GLU A 89 -8.11 5.37 -8.82
N PRO A 90 -9.01 4.83 -7.99
CA PRO A 90 -9.39 3.44 -8.15
C PRO A 90 -9.84 3.30 -9.60
N GLU A 91 -9.17 2.46 -10.39
CA GLU A 91 -9.83 1.89 -11.56
C GLU A 91 -11.12 1.33 -11.01
N VAL A 92 -12.22 2.04 -11.28
CA VAL A 92 -13.56 1.49 -11.12
C VAL A 92 -13.46 0.19 -11.87
N ALA A 93 -13.46 -0.92 -11.14
CA ALA A 93 -13.62 -2.22 -11.73
C ALA A 93 -15.00 -2.16 -12.40
N THR A 94 -15.05 -1.71 -13.65
CA THR A 94 -16.14 -1.97 -14.58
C THR A 94 -16.05 -3.45 -14.97
N GLY A 95 -15.94 -4.32 -13.97
CA GLY A 95 -16.41 -5.68 -14.05
C GLY A 95 -17.91 -5.57 -14.18
N LEU A 96 -18.35 -5.48 -15.43
CA LEU A 96 -19.67 -5.77 -15.97
C LEU A 96 -20.60 -6.47 -14.95
N ILE A 97 -21.23 -5.69 -14.07
CA ILE A 97 -22.38 -6.17 -13.30
C ILE A 97 -23.52 -6.32 -14.31
N LYS A 98 -23.72 -7.54 -14.82
CA LYS A 98 -25.00 -7.89 -15.46
C LYS A 98 -26.05 -7.88 -14.34
N PRO A 99 -27.08 -7.03 -14.38
CA PRO A 99 -28.23 -7.20 -13.50
C PRO A 99 -29.04 -8.38 -14.06
N GLY A 100 -29.02 -9.51 -13.35
CA GLY A 100 -29.79 -10.71 -13.66
C GLY A 100 -29.20 -11.84 -12.85
N GLU A 101 -29.75 -12.21 -11.70
CA GLU A 101 -31.07 -12.82 -11.57
C GLU A 101 -31.64 -12.46 -10.18
N GLY A 102 -32.89 -11.99 -10.14
CA GLY A 102 -33.53 -11.57 -8.90
C GLY A 102 -33.69 -12.75 -7.94
N GLY A 103 -33.10 -12.64 -6.75
CA GLY A 103 -33.43 -13.52 -5.63
C GLY A 103 -34.80 -13.13 -5.08
N ALA A 104 -35.80 -13.96 -5.33
CA ALA A 104 -37.11 -13.84 -4.69
C ALA A 104 -36.95 -14.09 -3.18
N VAL A 105 -37.24 -13.07 -2.36
CA VAL A 105 -37.38 -13.23 -0.91
C VAL A 105 -38.82 -13.65 -0.59
N SER A 106 -39.04 -14.93 -0.32
CA SER A 106 -40.27 -15.41 0.30
C SER A 106 -40.19 -15.20 1.81
N LEU A 107 -40.97 -14.26 2.33
CA LEU A 107 -41.27 -14.19 3.76
C LEU A 107 -42.27 -15.32 4.07
N GLY A 108 -41.76 -16.42 4.61
CA GLY A 108 -42.61 -17.44 5.23
C GLY A 108 -43.32 -16.82 6.42
N SER A 109 -44.64 -16.84 6.38
CA SER A 109 -45.52 -16.57 7.50
C SER A 109 -45.20 -17.51 8.66
N GLU A 110 -44.73 -16.99 9.79
CA GLU A 110 -44.81 -17.70 11.06
C GLU A 110 -45.97 -17.10 11.85
N ALA A 111 -47.05 -17.87 11.91
CA ALA A 111 -48.18 -17.64 12.80
C ALA A 111 -48.01 -18.57 14.01
N ALA A 112 -48.02 -17.97 15.20
CA ALA A 112 -48.64 -18.52 16.41
C ALA A 112 -48.85 -17.38 17.41
#